data_AF-A0A6N9V7N1-F1
#
_entry.id   AF-A0A6N9V7N1-F1
#
_cell.length_a   1.000
_cell.length_b   1.000
_cell.length_c   1.000
_cell.angle_alpha   90.00
_cell.angle_beta   90.00
_cell.angle_gamma   90.00
#
_symmetry.space_group_name_H-M   'P 1'
#
loop_
_entity.id
_entity.type
_entity.pdbx_description
1 polymer ?
#
loop_
_entity_poly.entity_id
_entity_poly.type
_entity_poly.pdbx_seq_one_letter_code
_entity_poly.pdbx_strand_id
1 'polypeptide(L)'
;AGVLVPPAGYLRRVRELTAERNILFIADEIQSGLGRTGTTFACEHEKVVPDLYLLGKALGGGVVPVSAVVGDSDVLGVFRPGEHGSTFGGNPLACAVALEVIAML
;
A
#
# COMPACT_ATOMS: atom_id res chain seq x y z
N ALA A 1 8.57 7.97 -21.66
CA ALA A 1 8.03 8.70 -20.50
C ALA A 1 7.10 7.74 -19.74
N GLY A 2 7.07 7.80 -18.40
CA GLY A 2 6.29 6.82 -17.61
C GLY A 2 6.32 7.03 -16.09
N VAL A 3 7.26 7.83 -15.57
CA VAL A 3 7.27 8.29 -14.17
C VAL A 3 6.67 9.69 -14.15
N LEU A 4 5.36 9.78 -13.94
CA LEU A 4 4.62 11.04 -13.90
C LEU A 4 4.40 11.44 -12.44
N VAL A 5 5.09 12.49 -12.01
CA VAL A 5 4.92 13.06 -10.66
C VAL A 5 3.72 14.00 -10.70
N PRO A 6 2.70 13.82 -9.84
CA PRO A 6 1.57 14.73 -9.81
C PRO A 6 2.02 16.13 -9.34
N PRO A 7 1.29 17.19 -9.74
CA PRO A 7 1.56 18.52 -9.21
C PRO A 7 1.32 18.55 -7.69
N ALA A 8 2.04 19.43 -6.99
CA ALA A 8 1.94 19.55 -5.55
C ALA A 8 0.49 19.84 -5.10
N GLY A 9 0.04 19.11 -4.07
CA GLY A 9 -1.30 19.25 -3.49
C GLY A 9 -2.36 18.37 -4.17
N TYR A 10 -1.99 17.64 -5.22
CA TYR A 10 -2.91 16.74 -5.92
C TYR A 10 -3.43 15.64 -4.99
N LEU A 11 -2.53 14.93 -4.30
CA LEU A 11 -2.92 13.82 -3.42
C LEU A 11 -3.75 14.32 -2.24
N ARG A 12 -3.37 15.49 -1.68
CA ARG A 12 -4.16 16.13 -0.63
C ARG A 12 -5.57 16.44 -1.08
N ARG A 13 -5.74 17.03 -2.28
CA ARG A 13 -7.07 17.37 -2.80
C ARG A 13 -7.91 16.13 -3.11
N VAL A 14 -7.29 15.04 -3.59
CA VAL A 14 -7.97 13.75 -3.77
C VAL A 14 -8.44 13.20 -2.43
N ARG A 15 -7.60 13.23 -1.39
CA ARG A 15 -7.99 12.78 -0.04
C ARG A 15 -9.15 13.59 0.53
N GLU A 16 -9.11 14.92 0.43
CA GLU A 16 -10.21 15.78 0.86
C GLU A 16 -11.54 15.41 0.17
N LEU A 17 -11.52 15.31 -1.17
CA LEU A 17 -12.72 15.02 -1.96
C LEU A 17 -13.30 13.63 -1.69
N THR A 18 -12.44 12.64 -1.48
CA THR A 18 -12.87 11.27 -1.18
C THR A 18 -13.48 11.17 0.21
N ALA A 19 -12.88 11.84 1.20
CA ALA A 19 -13.41 11.92 2.55
C ALA A 19 -14.78 12.64 2.60
N GLU A 20 -14.90 13.80 1.93
CA GLU A 20 -16.16 14.56 1.84
C GLU A 20 -17.33 13.76 1.24
N ARG A 21 -17.01 12.76 0.39
CA ARG A 21 -18.00 12.00 -0.40
C ARG A 21 -18.20 10.57 0.07
N ASN A 22 -17.56 10.16 1.15
CA ASN A 22 -17.56 8.77 1.63
C ASN A 22 -17.13 7.78 0.52
N ILE A 23 -16.01 8.10 -0.15
CA ILE A 23 -15.39 7.27 -1.19
C ILE A 23 -14.05 6.78 -0.64
N LEU A 24 -13.74 5.50 -0.85
CA LEU A 24 -12.44 4.95 -0.49
C LEU A 24 -11.35 5.52 -1.40
N PHE A 25 -10.31 6.06 -0.78
CA PHE A 25 -9.07 6.42 -1.44
C PHE A 25 -8.06 5.28 -1.29
N ILE A 26 -7.68 4.68 -2.41
CA ILE A 26 -6.70 3.60 -2.47
C ILE A 26 -5.42 4.13 -3.12
N ALA A 27 -4.30 4.06 -2.40
CA ALA A 27 -2.99 4.38 -2.95
C ALA A 27 -2.31 3.09 -3.43
N ASP A 28 -2.12 2.98 -4.75
CA ASP A 28 -1.25 1.95 -5.32
C ASP A 28 0.21 2.38 -5.17
N GLU A 29 0.84 1.87 -4.11
CA GLU A 29 2.22 2.14 -3.76
C GLU A 29 3.13 0.95 -4.08
N ILE A 30 2.68 0.03 -4.95
CA ILE A 30 3.46 -1.15 -5.33
C ILE A 30 4.81 -0.71 -5.94
N GLN A 31 4.85 0.39 -6.70
CA GLN A 31 6.10 0.93 -7.25
C GLN A 31 6.73 2.02 -6.39
N SER A 32 5.92 2.92 -5.82
CA SER A 32 6.38 4.17 -5.20
C SER A 32 6.67 4.07 -3.70
N GLY A 33 6.13 3.04 -3.04
CA GLY A 33 6.31 2.83 -1.61
C GLY A 33 7.63 2.13 -1.27
N LEU A 34 7.76 1.80 0.01
CA LEU A 34 8.89 1.10 0.62
C LEU A 34 10.23 1.77 0.28
N GLY A 35 10.31 3.08 0.51
CA GLY A 35 11.54 3.85 0.40
C GLY A 35 11.89 4.34 -1.01
N ARG A 36 11.17 3.91 -2.06
CA ARG A 36 11.52 4.26 -3.46
C ARG A 36 11.62 5.76 -3.70
N THR A 37 10.75 6.54 -3.06
CA THR A 37 10.66 8.00 -3.26
C THR A 37 11.35 8.80 -2.14
N GLY A 38 12.09 8.14 -1.24
CA GLY A 38 12.79 8.77 -0.10
C GLY A 38 11.97 8.82 1.20
N THR A 39 10.74 8.32 1.18
CA THR A 39 9.86 8.11 2.35
C THR A 39 9.32 6.68 2.31
N THR A 40 8.78 6.18 3.42
CA THR A 40 8.20 4.83 3.47
C THR A 40 7.04 4.71 2.49
N PHE A 41 6.11 5.66 2.50
CA PHE A 41 5.07 5.79 1.47
C PHE A 41 5.22 7.11 0.71
N ALA A 42 5.00 7.11 -0.60
CA ALA A 42 5.04 8.35 -1.38
C ALA A 42 3.95 9.35 -0.95
N CYS A 43 2.82 8.87 -0.41
CA CYS A 43 1.78 9.72 0.16
C CYS A 43 2.26 10.61 1.32
N GLU A 44 3.36 10.24 2.01
CA GLU A 44 3.94 11.03 3.11
C GLU A 44 4.49 12.38 2.65
N HIS A 45 4.93 12.49 1.39
CA HIS A 45 5.40 13.77 0.82
C HIS A 45 4.33 14.87 0.90
N GLU A 46 3.05 14.49 0.90
CA GLU A 46 1.93 15.41 1.08
C GLU A 46 1.18 15.24 2.41
N LYS A 47 1.69 14.42 3.34
CA LYS A 47 1.06 14.07 4.63
C LYS A 47 -0.35 13.48 4.46
N VAL A 48 -0.52 12.63 3.45
CA VAL A 48 -1.80 11.99 3.14
C VAL A 48 -1.79 10.55 3.63
N VAL A 49 -2.89 10.13 4.27
CA VAL A 49 -3.17 8.73 4.61
C VAL A 49 -4.39 8.28 3.79
N PRO A 50 -4.25 7.32 2.86
CA PRO A 50 -5.35 6.69 2.14
C PRO A 50 -6.10 5.71 3.04
N ASP A 51 -7.29 5.28 2.61
CA ASP A 51 -8.06 4.25 3.29
C ASP A 51 -7.45 2.85 3.07
N LEU A 52 -6.77 2.67 1.93
CA LEU A 52 -6.04 1.45 1.59
C LEU A 52 -4.70 1.75 0.91
N TYR A 53 -3.68 0.97 1.24
CA TYR A 53 -2.43 0.86 0.51
C TYR A 53 -2.35 -0.47 -0.24
N LEU A 54 -1.88 -0.43 -1.48
CA LEU A 54 -1.43 -1.62 -2.20
C LEU A 54 0.10 -1.66 -2.20
N LEU A 55 0.67 -2.77 -1.72
CA LEU A 55 2.10 -2.97 -1.58
C LEU A 55 2.55 -4.24 -2.28
N GLY A 56 3.80 -4.28 -2.72
CA GLY A 56 4.42 -5.42 -3.39
C GLY A 56 5.84 -5.08 -3.80
N LYS A 57 6.31 -5.64 -4.93
CA LYS A 57 7.66 -5.41 -5.50
C LYS A 57 8.76 -5.45 -4.45
N ALA A 58 9.18 -4.29 -3.94
CA ALA A 58 10.21 -4.15 -2.92
C ALA A 58 9.91 -4.94 -1.64
N LEU A 59 8.62 -5.16 -1.32
CA LEU A 59 8.19 -5.96 -0.16
C LEU A 59 8.77 -7.37 -0.18
N GLY A 60 9.01 -7.94 -1.35
CA GLY A 60 9.62 -9.26 -1.51
C GLY A 60 11.14 -9.26 -1.51
N GLY A 61 11.78 -8.08 -1.38
CA GLY A 61 13.21 -7.90 -1.50
C GLY A 61 13.80 -8.32 -2.85
N GLY A 62 12.96 -8.57 -3.86
CA GLY A 62 13.35 -9.22 -5.11
C GLY A 62 13.66 -10.73 -4.98
N VAL A 63 13.45 -11.32 -3.80
CA VAL A 63 13.77 -12.73 -3.48
C VAL A 63 12.56 -13.64 -3.67
N VAL A 64 11.39 -13.20 -3.21
CA VAL A 64 10.15 -13.99 -3.21
C VAL A 64 8.95 -13.11 -3.59
N PRO A 65 7.97 -13.60 -4.38
CA PRO A 65 6.75 -12.85 -4.63
C PRO A 65 5.95 -12.64 -3.35
N VAL A 66 5.70 -11.38 -3.01
CA VAL A 66 4.80 -11.00 -1.92
C VAL A 66 4.13 -9.67 -2.25
N SER A 67 2.87 -9.55 -1.87
CA SER A 67 2.07 -8.33 -1.96
C SER A 67 1.16 -8.23 -0.74
N ALA A 68 0.66 -7.03 -0.48
CA ALA A 68 -0.26 -6.78 0.61
C ALA A 68 -1.30 -5.73 0.20
N VAL A 69 -2.52 -5.90 0.71
CA VAL A 69 -3.53 -4.85 0.80
C VAL A 69 -3.62 -4.49 2.27
N VAL A 70 -3.38 -3.22 2.61
CA VAL A 70 -3.32 -2.74 3.99
C VAL A 70 -4.32 -1.62 4.17
N GLY A 71 -5.15 -1.69 5.20
CA GLY A 71 -6.08 -0.63 5.56
C GLY A 71 -6.78 -0.93 6.88
N ASP A 72 -7.69 -0.05 7.25
CA ASP A 72 -8.35 -0.10 8.54
C ASP A 72 -9.40 -1.22 8.62
N SER A 73 -9.73 -1.63 9.85
CA SER A 73 -10.63 -2.74 10.14
C SER A 73 -12.07 -2.49 9.68
N ASP A 74 -12.51 -1.24 9.59
CA ASP A 74 -13.83 -0.87 9.08
C ASP A 74 -13.93 -1.03 7.55
N VAL A 75 -12.79 -0.95 6.84
CA VAL A 75 -12.69 -1.20 5.40
C VAL A 75 -12.48 -2.69 5.11
N LEU A 76 -11.48 -3.31 5.74
CA LEU A 76 -11.11 -4.72 5.47
C LEU A 76 -11.95 -5.74 6.24
N GLY A 77 -12.61 -5.34 7.33
CA GLY A 77 -13.42 -6.23 8.17
C GLY A 77 -14.74 -6.67 7.55
N VAL A 78 -15.03 -6.29 6.31
CA VAL A 78 -16.19 -6.75 5.54
C VAL A 78 -16.06 -8.22 5.12
N PHE A 79 -14.83 -8.73 5.02
CA PHE A 79 -14.57 -10.12 4.63
C PHE A 79 -14.82 -11.10 5.77
N ARG A 80 -15.42 -12.24 5.44
CA ARG A 80 -15.64 -13.37 6.36
C ARG A 80 -14.72 -14.54 6.03
N PRO A 81 -14.50 -15.47 6.98
CA PRO A 81 -13.72 -16.68 6.72
C PRO A 81 -14.24 -17.43 5.47
N GLY A 82 -13.34 -17.66 4.52
CA GLY A 82 -13.64 -18.38 3.26
C GLY A 82 -13.99 -17.49 2.06
N GLU A 83 -14.18 -16.18 2.22
CA GLU A 83 -14.57 -15.28 1.12
C GLU A 83 -13.38 -14.76 0.29
N HIS A 84 -12.21 -14.63 0.92
CA HIS A 84 -11.00 -14.14 0.29
C HIS A 84 -9.81 -14.99 0.73
N GLY A 85 -9.02 -15.46 -0.23
CA GLY A 85 -7.86 -16.30 0.05
C GLY A 85 -7.07 -16.65 -1.20
N SER A 86 -5.88 -17.20 -0.98
CA SER A 86 -4.98 -17.70 -2.03
C SER A 86 -4.13 -18.81 -1.44
N THR A 87 -3.86 -19.86 -2.21
CA THR A 87 -3.04 -21.01 -1.77
C THR A 87 -1.68 -20.60 -1.23
N PHE A 88 -1.05 -19.58 -1.83
CA PHE A 88 0.26 -19.09 -1.42
C PHE A 88 0.21 -17.75 -0.67
N GLY A 89 -0.99 -17.20 -0.47
CA GLY A 89 -1.18 -15.96 0.29
C GLY A 89 -0.78 -16.17 1.75
N GLY A 90 0.02 -15.24 2.29
CA GLY A 90 0.47 -15.30 3.68
C GLY A 90 1.39 -16.49 3.99
N ASN A 91 2.10 -17.03 3.00
CA ASN A 91 3.02 -18.14 3.24
C ASN A 91 4.19 -17.70 4.15
N PRO A 92 4.68 -18.58 5.06
CA PRO A 92 5.67 -18.18 6.08
C PRO A 92 6.99 -17.63 5.53
N LEU A 93 7.47 -18.14 4.39
CA LEU A 93 8.71 -17.68 3.77
C LEU A 93 8.57 -16.25 3.26
N ALA A 94 7.50 -15.96 2.53
CA ALA A 94 7.23 -14.61 2.03
C ALA A 94 7.02 -13.61 3.17
N CYS A 95 6.34 -14.03 4.26
CA CYS A 95 6.17 -13.20 5.46
C CYS A 95 7.51 -12.89 6.14
N ALA A 96 8.40 -13.88 6.30
CA ALA A 96 9.71 -13.66 6.90
C ALA A 96 10.55 -12.67 6.10
N VAL A 97 10.59 -12.80 4.77
CA VAL A 97 11.30 -11.84 3.90
C VAL A 97 10.68 -10.45 3.99
N ALA A 98 9.35 -10.35 3.96
CA ALA A 98 8.66 -9.07 4.04
C ALA A 98 8.92 -8.34 5.37
N LEU A 99 8.97 -9.08 6.48
CA LEU A 99 9.29 -8.51 7.80
C LEU A 99 10.70 -7.93 7.84
N GLU A 100 11.69 -8.64 7.30
CA GLU A 100 13.07 -8.13 7.22
C GLU A 100 13.16 -6.89 6.33
N VAL A 101 12.44 -6.86 5.19
CA VAL A 101 12.34 -5.66 4.35
C VAL A 101 11.78 -4.48 5.14
N ILE A 102 10.67 -4.68 5.86
CA ILE A 102 10.02 -3.63 6.65
C ILE A 102 10.94 -3.13 7.76
N ALA A 103 11.70 -4.01 8.42
CA ALA A 103 12.61 -3.63 9.51
C ALA A 103 13.78 -2.72 9.06
N MET A 104 14.07 -2.67 7.75
CA MET A 104 15.12 -1.80 7.18
C MET A 104 14.61 -0.41 6.78
N LEU A 105 13.29 -0.17 6.77
CA LEU A 105 12.66 1.11 6.42
C LEU A 105 12.56 2.04 7.62
#